data_AF-A0A7D9HWT8-F1
#
_entry.id   AF-A0A7D9HWT8-F1
#
_cell.length_a   1.000
_cell.length_b   1.000
_cell.length_c   1.000
_cell.angle_alpha   90.00
_cell.angle_beta   90.00
_cell.angle_gamma   90.00
#
_symmetry.space_group_name_H-M   'P 1'
#
loop_
_entity.id
_entity.type
_entity.pdbx_description
1 polymer ?
#
loop_
_entity_poly.entity_id
_entity_poly.type
_entity_poly.pdbx_seq_one_letter_code
_entity_poly.pdbx_strand_id
1 'polypeptide(L)'
;QNLLLNQKRSSSGPDNLPYWFWKSFAIELAPIVTEIFNMSLKTSKVPQKWKSANLLPLPKESPLNSCNQLRPISLTDIIMRLFEKCVYKPEIEPITRYNIGLDQFA
;
A
#
# COMPACT_ATOMS: atom_id res chain seq x y z
N GLN A 1 -12.03 -3.25 -12.18
CA GLN A 1 -12.44 -3.63 -10.82
C GLN A 1 -12.32 -2.41 -9.92
N ASN A 2 -13.37 -1.98 -9.20
CA ASN A 2 -13.27 -0.84 -8.28
C ASN A 2 -12.51 -1.29 -7.01
N LEU A 3 -11.27 -0.82 -6.86
CA LEU A 3 -10.40 -1.17 -5.73
C LEU A 3 -10.88 -0.55 -4.42
N LEU A 4 -11.55 0.60 -4.48
CA LEU A 4 -12.03 1.35 -3.31
C LEU A 4 -13.18 0.60 -2.61
N LEU A 5 -14.13 0.06 -3.37
CA LEU A 5 -15.25 -0.74 -2.83
C LEU A 5 -14.76 -1.99 -2.06
N ASN A 6 -13.65 -2.56 -2.51
CA ASN A 6 -13.08 -3.79 -1.95
C ASN A 6 -11.96 -3.52 -0.94
N GLN A 7 -11.84 -2.29 -0.45
CA GLN A 7 -10.79 -1.94 0.50
C GLN A 7 -11.01 -2.67 1.83
N LYS A 8 -10.01 -3.47 2.22
CA LYS A 8 -10.00 -4.22 3.49
C LYS A 8 -9.70 -3.27 4.66
N ARG A 9 -10.09 -3.69 5.87
CA ARG A 9 -9.70 -3.00 7.11
C ARG A 9 -8.18 -2.91 7.19
N SER A 10 -7.67 -1.69 7.39
CA SER A 10 -6.24 -1.41 7.54
C SER A 10 -6.08 -0.08 8.26
N SER A 11 -4.90 0.14 8.83
CA SER A 11 -4.53 1.40 9.49
C SER A 11 -4.45 2.55 8.48
N SER A 12 -4.79 3.75 8.93
CA SER A 12 -4.56 4.99 8.18
C SER A 12 -3.07 5.28 8.02
N GLY A 13 -2.72 6.04 6.98
CA GLY A 13 -1.37 6.59 6.82
C GLY A 13 -1.24 7.99 7.42
N PRO A 14 -0.20 8.74 7.03
CA PRO A 14 -0.01 10.15 7.37
C PRO A 14 -1.23 11.05 7.06
N ASP A 15 -2.04 10.71 6.07
CA ASP A 15 -3.27 11.44 5.70
C ASP A 15 -4.41 11.31 6.73
N ASN A 16 -4.29 10.38 7.69
CA ASN A 16 -5.32 10.02 8.66
C ASN A 16 -6.66 9.58 8.06
N LEU A 17 -6.73 9.28 6.77
CA LEU A 17 -7.96 8.83 6.10
C LEU A 17 -8.19 7.33 6.39
N PRO A 18 -9.25 6.97 7.12
CA PRO A 18 -9.49 5.59 7.49
C PRO A 18 -9.98 4.75 6.31
N TYR A 19 -9.83 3.42 6.38
CA TYR A 19 -10.24 2.53 5.30
C TYR A 19 -11.72 2.66 4.91
N TRP A 20 -12.59 2.96 5.88
CA TRP A 20 -14.02 3.09 5.63
C TRP A 20 -14.34 4.32 4.79
N PHE A 21 -13.55 5.39 4.87
CA PHE A 21 -13.75 6.61 4.05
C PHE A 21 -13.68 6.26 2.57
N TRP A 22 -12.63 5.55 2.17
CA TRP A 22 -12.44 5.09 0.79
C TRP A 22 -13.55 4.18 0.30
N LYS A 23 -14.11 3.35 1.20
CA LYS A 23 -15.21 2.45 0.86
C LYS A 23 -16.55 3.20 0.74
N SER A 24 -16.82 4.13 1.64
CA SER A 24 -18.06 4.91 1.69
C SER A 24 -18.21 5.84 0.49
N PHE A 25 -17.11 6.43 0.02
CA PHE A 25 -17.09 7.36 -1.12
C PHE A 25 -16.49 6.72 -2.38
N ALA A 26 -16.57 5.39 -2.50
CA ALA A 26 -15.89 4.65 -3.56
C ALA A 26 -16.44 4.96 -4.96
N ILE A 27 -17.70 5.36 -5.08
CA ILE A 27 -18.34 5.66 -6.38
C ILE A 27 -17.83 7.03 -6.87
N GLU A 28 -17.81 8.01 -5.98
CA GLU A 28 -17.43 9.39 -6.22
C GLU A 28 -15.91 9.53 -6.42
N LEU A 29 -15.12 8.83 -5.60
CA LEU A 29 -13.66 8.95 -5.63
C LEU A 29 -13.02 8.08 -6.71
N ALA A 30 -13.65 6.98 -7.15
CA ALA A 30 -13.06 6.10 -8.17
C ALA A 30 -12.62 6.81 -9.46
N PRO A 31 -13.42 7.67 -10.10
CA PRO A 31 -12.98 8.37 -11.32
C PRO A 31 -11.77 9.27 -11.04
N ILE A 32 -11.79 10.03 -9.94
CA ILE A 32 -10.71 10.95 -9.55
C ILE A 32 -9.42 10.18 -9.28
N VAL A 33 -9.49 9.13 -8.46
CA VAL A 33 -8.35 8.28 -8.12
C VAL A 33 -7.77 7.63 -9.38
N THR A 34 -8.63 7.16 -10.29
CA THR A 34 -8.21 6.54 -11.54
C THR A 34 -7.45 7.54 -12.42
N GLU A 35 -7.94 8.77 -12.53
CA GLU A 35 -7.27 9.82 -13.28
C GLU A 35 -5.89 10.13 -12.70
N ILE A 36 -5.78 10.28 -11.39
CA ILE A 36 -4.50 10.53 -10.71
C ILE A 36 -3.53 9.36 -10.92
N PHE A 37 -4.00 8.12 -10.82
CA PHE A 37 -3.18 6.93 -11.06
C PHE A 37 -2.65 6.91 -12.50
N ASN A 38 -3.51 7.15 -13.47
CA ASN A 38 -3.12 7.20 -14.88
C ASN A 38 -2.12 8.32 -15.17
N MET A 39 -2.29 9.51 -14.57
CA MET A 39 -1.31 10.59 -14.68
C MET A 39 0.04 10.20 -14.08
N SER A 40 0.05 9.60 -12.89
CA SER A 40 1.27 9.11 -12.24
C SER A 40 2.01 8.09 -13.10
N LEU A 41 1.28 7.17 -13.75
CA LEU A 41 1.85 6.15 -14.63
C LEU A 41 2.40 6.78 -15.93
N LYS A 42 1.61 7.62 -16.60
CA LYS A 42 2.01 8.30 -17.85
C LYS A 42 3.25 9.16 -17.67
N THR A 43 3.39 9.81 -16.52
CA THR A 43 4.53 10.69 -16.21
C THR A 43 5.68 9.98 -15.52
N SER A 44 5.52 8.68 -15.19
CA SER A 44 6.45 7.90 -14.37
C SER A 44 6.83 8.60 -13.05
N LYS A 45 5.89 9.36 -12.46
CA LYS A 45 6.11 10.16 -11.26
C LYS A 45 5.02 9.91 -10.23
N VAL A 46 5.40 9.25 -9.14
CA VAL A 46 4.53 9.09 -7.96
C VAL A 46 4.46 10.42 -7.18
N PRO A 47 3.27 10.90 -6.80
CA PRO A 47 3.11 12.10 -5.97
C PRO A 47 3.95 12.05 -4.69
N GLN A 48 4.60 13.17 -4.35
CA GLN A 48 5.53 13.20 -3.20
C GLN A 48 4.85 12.85 -1.87
N LYS A 49 3.58 13.26 -1.68
CA LYS A 49 2.80 12.95 -0.48
C LYS A 49 2.60 11.44 -0.29
N TRP A 50 2.44 10.67 -1.36
CA TRP A 50 2.22 9.22 -1.28
C TRP A 50 3.48 8.45 -0.89
N LYS A 51 4.66 9.06 -1.02
CA LYS A 51 5.94 8.48 -0.60
C LYS A 51 6.20 8.65 0.90
N SER A 52 5.31 9.32 1.62
CA SER A 52 5.40 9.47 3.08
C SER A 52 4.77 8.27 3.81
N ALA A 53 5.31 7.94 4.98
CA ALA A 53 4.80 6.88 5.84
C ALA A 53 5.06 7.21 7.31
N ASN A 54 4.17 6.76 8.19
CA ASN A 54 4.42 6.77 9.63
C ASN A 54 5.24 5.51 9.99
N LEU A 55 6.37 5.68 10.67
CA LEU A 55 7.20 4.57 11.13
C LEU A 55 6.73 4.10 12.51
N LEU A 56 6.22 2.87 12.58
CA LEU A 56 5.80 2.24 13.82
C LEU A 56 6.74 1.07 14.16
N PRO A 57 7.53 1.14 15.25
CA PRO A 57 8.33 0.00 15.69
C PRO A 57 7.44 -1.04 16.38
N LEU A 58 7.44 -2.28 15.88
CA LEU A 58 6.77 -3.41 16.53
C LEU A 58 7.79 -4.39 17.13
N PRO A 59 7.52 -4.99 18.29
CA PRO A 59 8.33 -6.10 18.82
C PRO A 59 8.34 -7.30 17.86
N LYS A 60 9.52 -7.89 17.63
CA LYS A 60 9.70 -9.19 16.98
C LYS A 60 9.52 -10.34 17.97
N GLU A 61 9.95 -10.12 19.21
CA GLU A 61 10.01 -11.11 20.29
C GLU A 61 9.43 -10.51 21.57
N SER A 62 9.11 -11.38 22.54
CA SER A 62 8.69 -10.99 23.89
C SER A 62 9.33 -11.93 24.90
N PRO A 63 9.96 -11.42 25.97
CA PRO A 63 10.08 -10.02 26.39
C PRO A 63 11.05 -9.19 25.54
N LEU A 64 10.86 -7.86 25.54
CA LEU A 64 11.71 -6.91 24.82
C LEU A 64 12.91 -6.51 25.71
N ASN A 65 14.12 -6.89 25.31
CA ASN A 65 15.37 -6.64 26.03
C ASN A 65 16.28 -5.62 25.33
N SER A 66 16.07 -5.35 24.03
CA SER A 66 16.86 -4.40 23.24
C SER A 66 16.06 -3.82 22.07
N CYS A 67 16.43 -2.61 21.62
CA CYS A 67 15.83 -1.96 20.44
C CYS A 67 16.03 -2.77 19.14
N ASN A 68 17.06 -3.62 19.06
CA ASN A 68 17.30 -4.48 17.88
C ASN A 68 16.20 -5.53 17.66
N GLN A 69 15.41 -5.80 18.70
CA GLN A 69 14.25 -6.69 18.65
C GLN A 69 13.00 -5.98 18.11
N LEU A 70 13.08 -4.72 17.70
CA LEU A 70 12.00 -4.01 17.02
C LEU A 70 12.14 -4.16 15.51
N ARG A 71 11.02 -4.32 14.82
CA ARG A 71 10.91 -4.19 13.36
C ARG A 71 10.16 -2.89 13.04
N PRO A 72 10.73 -1.98 12.26
CA PRO A 72 9.97 -0.83 11.78
C PRO A 72 8.93 -1.29 10.77
N ILE A 73 7.72 -0.77 10.88
CA ILE A 73 6.66 -0.92 9.88
C ILE A 73 6.32 0.47 9.35
N SER A 74 6.37 0.61 8.03
CA SER A 74 5.96 1.82 7.32
C SER A 74 4.46 1.79 7.04
N LEU A 75 3.70 2.60 7.76
CA LEU A 75 2.28 2.82 7.50
C LEU A 75 2.12 3.92 6.45
N THR A 76 1.99 3.52 5.19
CA THR A 76 1.71 4.42 4.05
C THR A 76 0.23 4.83 3.99
N ASP A 77 -0.09 5.84 3.19
CA ASP A 77 -1.50 6.19 2.91
C ASP A 77 -2.21 5.06 2.18
N ILE A 78 -3.52 4.93 2.40
CA ILE A 78 -4.33 3.89 1.75
C ILE A 78 -4.26 4.04 0.23
N ILE A 79 -4.27 5.28 -0.27
CA ILE A 79 -4.17 5.57 -1.70
C ILE A 79 -2.86 5.03 -2.31
N MET A 80 -1.75 5.11 -1.58
CA MET A 80 -0.46 4.56 -2.03
C MET A 80 -0.50 3.03 -2.10
N ARG A 81 -1.02 2.37 -1.06
CA ARG A 81 -1.19 0.90 -1.06
C ARG A 81 -2.07 0.41 -2.21
N LEU A 82 -3.07 1.20 -2.58
CA LEU A 82 -3.93 0.91 -3.72
C LEU A 82 -3.19 1.09 -5.05
N PHE A 83 -2.40 2.14 -5.18
CA PHE A 83 -1.55 2.38 -6.34
C PHE A 83 -0.55 1.24 -6.55
N GLU A 84 0.16 0.83 -5.50
CA GLU A 84 1.08 -0.31 -5.51
C GLU A 84 0.41 -1.59 -5.99
N LYS A 85 -0.80 -1.91 -5.49
CA LYS A 85 -1.58 -3.07 -5.97
C LYS A 85 -1.96 -2.96 -7.44
N CYS A 86 -2.26 -1.76 -7.90
CA CYS A 86 -2.61 -1.47 -9.29
C CYS A 86 -1.43 -1.70 -10.23
N VAL A 87 -0.20 -1.41 -9.80
CA VAL A 87 1.03 -1.64 -10.56
C VAL A 87 1.51 -3.08 -10.42
N TYR A 88 1.45 -3.65 -9.23
CA TYR A 88 1.98 -4.98 -8.92
C TYR A 88 1.33 -6.07 -9.76
N LYS A 89 -0.01 -6.11 -9.79
CA LYS A 89 -0.75 -7.18 -10.48
C LYS A 89 -0.42 -7.30 -11.97
N PRO A 90 -0.47 -6.23 -12.78
CA PRO A 90 -0.16 -6.34 -14.20
C PRO A 90 1.34 -6.43 -14.50
N GLU A 91 2.18 -5.65 -13.82
CA GLU A 91 3.58 -5.48 -14.24
C GLU A 91 4.56 -6.39 -13.48
N ILE A 92 4.37 -6.55 -12.17
CA ILE A 92 5.37 -7.18 -11.29
C ILE A 92 5.04 -8.66 -11.05
N GLU A 93 3.77 -8.99 -10.85
CA GLU A 93 3.32 -10.34 -10.52
C GLU A 93 3.75 -11.39 -11.56
N PRO A 94 3.62 -11.17 -12.89
CA PRO A 94 4.07 -12.15 -13.89
C PRO A 94 5.58 -12.41 -13.82
N ILE A 95 6.37 -11.35 -13.60
CA ILE A 95 7.83 -11.42 -13.49
C ILE A 95 8.22 -12.20 -12.23
N THR A 96 7.62 -11.86 -11.09
CA THR A 96 7.92 -12.54 -9.82
C THR A 96 7.56 -14.02 -9.85
N ARG A 97 6.40 -14.39 -10.41
CA ARG A 97 5.98 -15.81 -10.52
C ARG A 97 6.90 -16.63 -11.41
N TYR A 98 7.53 -16.02 -12.41
CA TYR A 98 8.49 -16.72 -13.27
C TYR A 98 9.87 -16.89 -12.61
N ASN A 99 10.28 -15.93 -11.78
CA ASN A 99 11.64 -15.86 -11.24
C ASN A 99 11.79 -16.40 -9.80
N ILE A 100 10.70 -16.57 -9.05
CA ILE A 100 10.74 -17.13 -7.69
C ILE A 100 10.58 -18.64 -7.79
N GLY A 101 11.59 -19.38 -7.29
CA GLY A 101 11.60 -20.84 -7.28
C GLY A 101 10.48 -21.43 -6.43
N LEU A 102 10.02 -22.64 -6.79
CA LEU A 102 8.98 -23.36 -6.04
C LEU A 102 9.40 -23.72 -4.61
N ASP A 103 10.68 -23.56 -4.27
CA ASP A 103 11.30 -23.82 -2.97
C ASP A 103 11.50 -22.54 -2.14
N GLN A 104 11.21 -21.36 -2.70
CA GLN A 104 11.33 -20.08 -2.01
C GLN A 104 10.03 -19.71 -1.29
N PHE A 105 9.80 -20.34 -0.14
CA PHE A 105 8.73 -19.96 0.78
C PHE A 105 9.30 -19.04 1.86
N ALA A 106 8.83 -17.80 1.89
CA ALA A 106 9.11 -16.82 2.93
C ALA A 106 8.01 -16.80 4.00
#